data_AF-E5AMK7-F1
#
_entry.id   AF-E5AMK7-F1
#
_cell.length_a   1.000
_cell.length_b   1.000
_cell.length_c   1.000
_cell.angle_alpha   90.00
_cell.angle_beta   90.00
_cell.angle_gamma   90.00
#
_symmetry.space_group_name_H-M   'P 1'
#
loop_
_entity.id
_entity.type
_entity.pdbx_description
1 polymer ?
#
loop_
_entity_poly.entity_id
_entity_poly.type
_entity_poly.pdbx_seq_one_letter_code
_entity_poly.pdbx_strand_id
1 'polypeptide(L)'
;MDEVVMGCVLPAGLGQAPARQAALGAGQPLPTGCTTVNKMCGSGMRAAMFAVVTMAAMKEHRLPYEKVNVHGGACVLGHPIGASGARIIVTLIGALRQRGLKHGVASLCIGGGEATAMEIELF
;
A
#
# COMPACT_ATOMS: atom_id res chain seq x y z
N MET A 1 13.13 10.25 29.34
CA MET A 1 12.77 10.02 27.93
C MET A 1 11.88 11.19 27.54
N ASP A 2 12.32 11.98 26.57
CA ASP A 2 11.70 13.29 26.30
C ASP A 2 10.57 13.22 25.26
N GLU A 3 10.54 12.16 24.44
CA GLU A 3 9.55 11.95 23.39
C GLU A 3 9.19 10.47 23.23
N VAL A 4 7.92 10.20 22.90
CA VAL A 4 7.41 8.88 22.55
C VAL A 4 6.80 8.92 21.14
N VAL A 5 7.36 8.12 20.24
CA VAL A 5 6.83 7.90 18.88
C VAL A 5 6.33 6.46 18.77
N MET A 6 5.03 6.29 18.50
CA MET A 6 4.39 4.97 18.41
C MET A 6 3.68 4.78 17.07
N GLY A 7 3.97 3.65 16.42
CA GLY A 7 3.30 3.22 15.19
C GLY A 7 2.03 2.41 15.50
N CYS A 8 0.88 2.84 14.98
CA CYS A 8 -0.39 2.13 15.16
C CYS A 8 -1.05 1.80 13.81
N VAL A 9 -1.21 0.52 13.51
CA VAL A 9 -1.71 0.03 12.21
C VAL A 9 -3.25 0.10 12.13
N LEU A 10 -3.95 -0.18 13.23
CA LEU A 10 -5.40 -0.11 13.36
C LEU A 10 -5.77 0.40 14.77
N PRO A 11 -6.48 1.54 14.92
CA PRO A 11 -6.85 2.08 16.23
C PRO A 11 -8.13 1.43 16.81
N ALA A 12 -8.61 0.33 16.23
CA ALA A 12 -9.87 -0.28 16.63
C ALA A 12 -9.82 -0.68 18.13
N GLY A 13 -10.68 -0.05 18.94
CA GLY A 13 -10.74 -0.27 20.39
C GLY A 13 -9.68 0.48 21.23
N LEU A 14 -8.74 1.20 20.61
CA LEU A 14 -7.64 1.88 21.30
C LEU A 14 -7.89 3.36 21.62
N GLY A 15 -9.09 3.90 21.37
CA GLY A 15 -9.41 5.31 21.66
C GLY A 15 -8.54 6.35 20.90
N GLN A 16 -8.62 7.61 21.34
CA GLN A 16 -7.87 8.72 20.73
C GLN A 16 -6.42 8.77 21.26
N ALA A 17 -5.47 9.19 20.43
CA ALA A 17 -4.05 9.31 20.77
C ALA A 17 -3.39 8.05 21.40
N PRO A 18 -3.31 6.91 20.69
CA PRO A 18 -2.66 5.68 21.18
C PRO A 18 -1.26 5.88 21.76
N ALA A 19 -0.42 6.77 21.19
CA ALA A 19 0.90 7.07 21.75
C ALA A 19 0.81 7.66 23.17
N ARG A 20 -0.20 8.51 23.44
CA ARG A 20 -0.44 9.08 24.77
C ARG A 20 -0.90 7.99 25.75
N GLN A 21 -1.79 7.11 25.33
CA GLN A 21 -2.27 6.02 26.19
C GLN A 21 -1.15 5.05 26.54
N ALA A 22 -0.31 4.69 25.56
CA ALA A 22 0.88 3.86 25.79
C ALA A 22 1.87 4.54 26.74
N ALA A 23 2.13 5.85 26.57
CA ALA A 23 3.01 6.60 27.44
C ALA A 23 2.50 6.61 28.90
N LEU A 24 1.20 6.83 29.11
CA LEU A 24 0.59 6.78 30.44
C LEU A 24 0.66 5.37 31.05
N GLY A 25 0.37 4.33 30.27
CA GLY A 25 0.50 2.93 30.71
C GLY A 25 1.93 2.53 31.06
N ALA A 26 2.93 3.17 30.45
CA ALA A 26 4.36 3.00 30.73
C ALA A 26 4.86 3.93 31.87
N GLY A 27 3.98 4.62 32.59
CA GLY A 27 4.33 5.49 33.71
C GLY A 27 5.03 6.79 33.31
N GLN A 28 4.90 7.23 32.05
CA GLN A 28 5.51 8.48 31.61
C GLN A 28 4.74 9.70 32.14
N PRO A 29 5.43 10.80 32.49
CA PRO A 29 4.78 12.05 32.91
C PRO A 29 3.81 12.61 31.86
N LEU A 30 2.73 13.27 32.32
CA LEU A 30 1.77 13.95 31.46
C LEU A 30 2.40 14.95 30.45
N PRO A 31 3.43 15.75 30.80
CA PRO A 31 4.03 16.67 29.84
C PRO A 31 4.89 16.00 28.77
N THR A 32 5.17 14.69 28.85
CA THR A 32 5.98 13.99 27.83
C THR A 32 5.33 14.14 26.45
N GLY A 33 6.12 14.50 25.43
CA GLY A 33 5.64 14.59 24.05
C GLY A 33 5.19 13.23 23.53
N CYS A 34 4.01 13.15 22.91
CA CYS A 34 3.48 11.91 22.36
C CYS A 34 2.98 12.13 20.94
N THR A 35 3.66 11.52 19.97
CA THR A 35 3.29 11.57 18.56
C THR A 35 2.77 10.20 18.15
N THR A 36 1.49 10.14 17.75
CA THR A 36 0.93 8.92 17.15
C THR A 36 1.13 8.97 15.64
N VAL A 37 1.89 8.03 15.10
CA VAL A 37 1.96 7.82 13.65
C VAL A 37 1.06 6.64 13.31
N ASN A 38 -0.09 6.91 12.72
CA ASN A 38 -1.01 5.86 12.29
C ASN A 38 -0.91 5.60 10.78
N LYS A 39 -1.32 4.40 10.36
CA LYS A 39 -1.34 4.01 8.94
C LYS A 39 -2.27 4.91 8.09
N MET A 40 -3.25 5.56 8.72
CA MET A 40 -4.23 6.49 8.11
C MET A 40 -3.62 7.84 7.72
N CYS A 41 -2.66 8.38 8.48
CA CYS A 41 -1.91 9.58 8.12
C CYS A 41 -0.91 9.29 6.99
N GLY A 42 -0.28 8.10 7.02
CA GLY A 42 0.61 7.65 5.95
C GLY A 42 -0.11 7.10 4.71
N SER A 43 -1.41 6.84 4.74
CA SER A 43 -2.15 6.32 3.57
C SER A 43 -2.42 7.40 2.53
N GLY A 44 -2.54 8.67 2.92
CA GLY A 44 -2.65 9.80 1.98
C GLY A 44 -1.38 9.97 1.13
N MET A 45 -0.21 10.02 1.77
CA MET A 45 1.07 10.09 1.05
C MET A 45 1.34 8.82 0.21
N ARG A 46 0.98 7.64 0.73
CA ARG A 46 1.04 6.39 -0.05
C ARG A 46 0.10 6.40 -1.26
N ALA A 47 -1.11 6.94 -1.14
CA ALA A 47 -2.05 7.02 -2.25
C ALA A 47 -1.50 7.92 -3.37
N ALA A 48 -0.91 9.06 -3.02
CA ALA A 48 -0.24 9.94 -3.98
C ALA A 48 0.95 9.25 -4.66
N MET A 49 1.81 8.57 -3.89
CA MET A 49 2.95 7.83 -4.43
C MET A 49 2.50 6.69 -5.38
N PHE A 50 1.55 5.84 -4.98
CA PHE A 50 1.07 4.74 -5.82
C PHE A 50 0.32 5.21 -7.07
N ALA A 51 -0.36 6.35 -6.99
CA ALA A 51 -1.04 6.94 -8.15
C ALA A 51 -0.02 7.41 -9.18
N VAL A 52 1.02 8.14 -8.75
CA VAL A 52 2.05 8.66 -9.67
C VAL A 52 2.83 7.53 -10.34
N VAL A 53 3.17 6.46 -9.62
CA VAL A 53 3.90 5.31 -10.17
C VAL A 53 3.15 4.70 -11.36
N THR A 54 1.85 4.45 -11.20
CA THR A 54 1.02 3.87 -12.27
C THR A 54 0.91 4.84 -13.45
N MET A 55 0.62 6.11 -13.20
CA MET A 55 0.44 7.11 -14.25
C MET A 55 1.72 7.36 -15.04
N ALA A 56 2.87 7.38 -14.37
CA ALA A 56 4.18 7.52 -15.01
C ALA A 56 4.46 6.33 -15.94
N ALA A 57 4.31 5.10 -15.44
CA ALA A 57 4.50 3.89 -16.24
C ALA A 57 3.55 3.83 -17.46
N MET A 58 2.29 4.24 -17.28
CA MET A 58 1.32 4.33 -18.37
C MET A 58 1.74 5.32 -19.45
N LYS A 59 2.21 6.51 -19.04
CA LYS A 59 2.67 7.55 -19.96
C LYS A 59 3.93 7.11 -20.71
N GLU A 60 4.90 6.55 -20.01
CA GLU A 60 6.20 6.16 -20.55
C GLU A 60 6.09 4.98 -21.52
N HIS A 61 5.29 3.97 -21.17
CA HIS A 61 5.11 2.77 -21.98
C HIS A 61 3.84 2.79 -22.85
N ARG A 62 3.13 3.93 -22.91
CA ARG A 62 1.90 4.12 -23.70
C ARG A 62 0.84 3.05 -23.40
N LEU A 63 0.67 2.73 -22.13
CA LEU A 63 -0.27 1.70 -21.71
C LEU A 63 -1.71 2.25 -21.72
N PRO A 64 -2.66 1.53 -22.32
CA PRO A 64 -4.07 1.93 -22.36
C PRO A 64 -4.70 1.93 -20.96
N TYR A 65 -5.42 2.99 -20.62
CA TYR A 65 -6.03 3.19 -19.30
C TYR A 65 -7.04 2.09 -18.96
N GLU A 66 -7.81 1.65 -19.95
CA GLU A 66 -8.85 0.63 -19.81
C GLU A 66 -8.31 -0.79 -19.52
N LYS A 67 -6.98 -0.98 -19.60
CA LYS A 67 -6.33 -2.29 -19.32
C LYS A 67 -5.48 -2.30 -18.05
N VAL A 68 -5.18 -1.15 -17.46
CA VAL A 68 -4.30 -1.06 -16.28
C VAL A 68 -5.13 -1.00 -15.00
N ASN A 69 -4.84 -1.87 -14.03
CA ASN A 69 -5.47 -1.88 -12.70
C ASN A 69 -7.01 -1.85 -12.73
N VAL A 70 -7.64 -2.60 -13.64
CA VAL A 70 -9.09 -2.59 -13.90
C VAL A 70 -9.97 -3.00 -12.71
N HIS A 71 -9.39 -3.63 -11.69
CA HIS A 71 -10.03 -3.99 -10.42
C HIS A 71 -9.52 -3.17 -9.22
N GLY A 72 -8.86 -2.03 -9.49
CA GLY A 72 -8.26 -1.17 -8.48
C GLY A 72 -6.79 -1.49 -8.21
N GLY A 73 -6.04 -0.45 -7.84
CA GLY A 73 -4.61 -0.52 -7.53
C GLY A 73 -4.31 -0.43 -6.03
N ALA A 74 -3.02 -0.33 -5.70
CA ALA A 74 -2.53 -0.18 -4.33
C ALA A 74 -3.09 1.06 -3.60
N CYS A 75 -3.47 2.12 -4.33
CA CYS A 75 -4.09 3.33 -3.75
C CYS A 75 -5.37 3.01 -2.97
N VAL A 76 -6.19 2.08 -3.48
CA VAL A 76 -7.52 1.77 -2.92
C VAL A 76 -7.47 0.46 -2.12
N LEU A 77 -6.71 -0.52 -2.60
CA LEU A 77 -6.65 -1.86 -2.00
C LEU A 77 -5.58 -1.98 -0.89
N GLY A 78 -4.71 -0.97 -0.76
CA GLY A 78 -3.55 -1.01 0.13
C GLY A 78 -2.35 -1.76 -0.46
N HIS A 79 -1.19 -1.59 0.20
CA HIS A 79 0.09 -2.16 -0.21
C HIS A 79 0.83 -2.79 0.99
N PRO A 80 0.47 -4.01 1.39
CA PRO A 80 1.31 -4.81 2.29
C PRO A 80 2.53 -5.32 1.51
N ILE A 81 3.73 -4.83 1.82
CA ILE A 81 4.96 -5.06 1.02
C ILE A 81 5.17 -6.56 0.73
N GLY A 82 5.05 -7.43 1.75
CA GLY A 82 5.24 -8.87 1.60
C GLY A 82 4.11 -9.64 0.90
N ALA A 83 2.91 -9.04 0.74
CA ALA A 83 1.75 -9.72 0.13
C ALA A 83 1.35 -9.14 -1.23
N SER A 84 1.86 -7.95 -1.58
CA SER A 84 1.39 -7.21 -2.76
C SER A 84 1.70 -7.92 -4.08
N GLY A 85 2.85 -8.57 -4.20
CA GLY A 85 3.22 -9.34 -5.39
C GLY A 85 2.24 -10.49 -5.66
N ALA A 86 2.01 -11.35 -4.66
CA ALA A 86 1.05 -12.45 -4.75
C ALA A 86 -0.37 -11.94 -5.06
N ARG A 87 -0.81 -10.86 -4.39
CA ARG A 87 -2.10 -10.23 -4.66
C ARG A 87 -2.23 -9.77 -6.12
N ILE A 88 -1.24 -9.07 -6.67
CA ILE A 88 -1.28 -8.58 -8.06
C ILE A 88 -1.41 -9.76 -9.03
N ILE A 89 -0.62 -10.82 -8.83
CA ILE A 89 -0.65 -12.02 -9.67
C ILE A 89 -2.02 -12.70 -9.60
N VAL A 90 -2.55 -12.93 -8.40
CA VAL A 90 -3.85 -13.58 -8.21
C VAL A 90 -4.98 -12.73 -8.80
N THR A 91 -4.96 -11.41 -8.60
CA THR A 91 -5.92 -10.49 -9.21
C THR A 91 -5.84 -10.51 -10.73
N LEU A 92 -4.63 -10.53 -11.31
CA LEU A 92 -4.43 -10.62 -12.76
C LEU A 92 -5.00 -11.93 -13.32
N ILE A 93 -4.67 -13.07 -12.72
CA ILE A 93 -5.21 -14.38 -13.14
C ILE A 93 -6.74 -14.39 -13.05
N GLY A 94 -7.31 -13.87 -11.96
CA GLY A 94 -8.76 -13.74 -11.78
C GLY A 94 -9.40 -12.87 -12.88
N ALA A 95 -8.78 -11.73 -13.20
CA ALA A 95 -9.25 -10.82 -14.25
C ALA A 95 -9.18 -11.45 -15.65
N LEU A 96 -8.10 -12.15 -15.97
CA LEU A 96 -7.93 -12.85 -17.25
C LEU A 96 -9.00 -13.93 -17.42
N ARG A 97 -9.22 -14.77 -16.39
CA ARG A 97 -10.26 -15.80 -16.39
C ARG A 97 -11.67 -15.21 -16.57
N GLN A 98 -12.01 -14.17 -15.81
CA GLN A 98 -13.33 -13.54 -15.88
C GLN A 98 -13.60 -12.89 -17.25
N ARG A 99 -12.55 -12.44 -17.95
CA ARG A 99 -12.66 -11.75 -19.24
C ARG A 99 -12.39 -12.65 -20.44
N GLY A 100 -12.10 -13.95 -20.24
CA GLY A 100 -11.73 -14.86 -21.31
C GLY A 100 -10.43 -14.48 -22.02
N LEU A 101 -9.50 -13.82 -21.33
CA LEU A 101 -8.21 -13.40 -21.86
C LEU A 101 -7.12 -14.41 -21.50
N LYS A 102 -6.06 -14.47 -22.30
CA LYS A 102 -4.96 -15.44 -22.15
C LYS A 102 -3.67 -14.83 -21.61
N HIS A 103 -3.33 -13.62 -22.04
CA HIS A 103 -2.05 -12.97 -21.70
C HIS A 103 -2.26 -11.76 -20.81
N GLY A 104 -1.38 -11.60 -19.82
CA GLY A 104 -1.33 -10.40 -19.00
C GLY A 104 0.05 -10.22 -18.37
N VAL A 105 0.36 -8.98 -17.97
CA VAL A 105 1.63 -8.65 -17.31
C VAL A 105 1.36 -8.08 -15.92
N ALA A 106 2.05 -8.62 -14.92
CA ALA A 106 2.13 -8.09 -13.57
C ALA A 106 3.48 -7.40 -13.38
N SER A 107 3.51 -6.17 -12.87
CA SER A 107 4.74 -5.45 -12.58
C SER A 107 4.65 -4.71 -11.24
N LEU A 108 5.78 -4.55 -10.58
CA LEU A 108 5.90 -3.86 -9.29
C LEU A 108 7.23 -3.12 -9.18
N CYS A 109 7.17 -1.90 -8.65
CA CYS A 109 8.36 -1.15 -8.24
C CYS A 109 8.85 -1.64 -6.87
N ILE A 110 10.16 -1.53 -6.63
CA ILE A 110 10.84 -1.91 -5.41
C ILE A 110 11.60 -0.68 -4.90
N GLY A 111 11.53 -0.43 -3.59
CA GLY A 111 12.29 0.65 -2.96
C GLY A 111 13.79 0.44 -3.20
N GLY A 112 14.51 1.52 -3.57
CA GLY A 112 15.91 1.42 -4.00
C GLY A 112 16.12 1.58 -5.51
N GLY A 113 15.04 1.76 -6.29
CA GLY A 113 15.13 2.06 -7.73
C GLY A 113 15.04 0.83 -8.63
N GLU A 114 14.53 -0.28 -8.12
CA GLU A 114 14.38 -1.53 -8.87
C GLU A 114 12.92 -1.78 -9.24
N ALA A 115 12.69 -2.71 -10.17
CA ALA A 115 11.36 -3.19 -10.52
C ALA A 115 11.43 -4.63 -11.03
N THR A 116 10.32 -5.35 -10.90
CA THR A 116 10.14 -6.68 -11.48
C THR A 116 8.87 -6.71 -12.32
N ALA A 117 8.93 -7.35 -13.49
CA ALA A 117 7.79 -7.61 -14.34
C ALA A 117 7.71 -9.10 -14.69
N MET A 118 6.50 -9.64 -14.75
CA MET A 118 6.23 -11.03 -15.07
C MET A 118 5.02 -11.11 -16.02
N GLU A 119 5.20 -11.82 -17.12
CA GLU A 119 4.11 -12.18 -18.03
C GLU A 119 3.45 -13.50 -17.58
N ILE A 120 2.13 -13.56 -17.69
CA ILE A 120 1.31 -14.73 -17.36
C ILE A 120 0.50 -15.09 -18.60
N GLU A 121 0.58 -16.36 -18.98
CA GLU A 121 -0.26 -17.00 -19.99
C GLU A 121 -1.18 -18.04 -19.34
N LEU A 122 -2.46 -18.02 -19.68
CA LEU A 122 -3.44 -19.03 -19.29
C LEU A 122 -3.72 -19.98 -20.45
N PHE A 123 -3.65 -21.29 -20.17
CA PHE A 123 -3.97 -22.38 -21.10
C PHE A 123 -5.47 -22.71 -21.08
#